data_AF-A0A1X7T2W0-F1
#
_entry.id   AF-A0A1X7T2W0-F1
#
_cell.length_a   1.000
_cell.length_b   1.000
_cell.length_c   1.000
_cell.angle_alpha   90.00
_cell.angle_beta   90.00
_cell.angle_gamma   90.00
#
_symmetry.space_group_name_H-M   'P 1'
#
loop_
_entity.id
_entity.type
_entity.pdbx_description
1 polymer ?
#
loop_
_entity_poly.entity_id
_entity_poly.type
_entity_poly.pdbx_seq_one_letter_code
_entity_poly.pdbx_strand_id
1 'polypeptide(L)'
;MANCVNCTRTVEKWLKEGSVELTVTRVNMHGPPGAGKTCAQDLLLNNPPSAHLTDSTPIARPAVKATRVSVDNEVMKWEKVDRDGLLERLASDLKEAAASPSQPMEKNFASQPQKNISGNFIPVFLTDTQQTAEQYNECTRERNNFATKTDESTVASASNESFSIGEGVIQEIVDTIQRSEVKLNLSGHWLYIIDSGGQPAYQELLPLFVRTASLNIVTLDLSKPLDEKLDFQYRIGGETFSCGLNFKYSNRDFFLLAVSSGAILKSIDVPHVLETPSHPMNFVLGTHYDLITEDMLKEMNEELIMISSLKHDIESNIVPNVRGESIIFPVNTLVPEDEGRMKAGQDLCQSIANCGGTSLKINVPIRWFAFELWLQKVAEKKSHSFLELDEAISAGARFKMSEDDTKHALQYLHNVTIILYYPDILPQLVFVDPKPILEVLSRLLALTYVERKALHLIANPVPSEKDISKLHNVGFLKRSF
;
A
#
# COMPACT_ATOMS: atom_id res chain seq x y z
N MET A 1 -9.27 22.29 -9.11
CA MET A 1 -10.57 21.79 -9.59
C MET A 1 -10.54 21.23 -11.02
N ALA A 2 -9.93 21.89 -12.01
CA ALA A 2 -9.86 21.36 -13.40
C ALA A 2 -9.15 19.99 -13.53
N ASN A 3 -8.03 19.77 -12.84
CA ASN A 3 -7.30 18.48 -12.87
C ASN A 3 -8.11 17.31 -12.28
N CYS A 4 -8.95 17.57 -11.26
CA CYS A 4 -9.79 16.54 -10.64
C CYS A 4 -10.95 16.12 -11.55
N VAL A 5 -11.57 17.08 -12.26
CA VAL A 5 -12.67 16.81 -13.20
C VAL A 5 -12.19 15.99 -14.41
N ASN A 6 -10.99 16.28 -14.93
CA ASN A 6 -10.41 15.52 -16.05
C ASN A 6 -10.00 14.10 -15.63
N CYS A 7 -9.50 13.92 -14.41
CA CYS A 7 -9.21 12.58 -13.88
C CYS A 7 -10.49 11.73 -13.78
N THR A 8 -11.58 12.27 -13.23
CA THR A 8 -12.86 11.55 -13.09
C THR A 8 -13.44 11.11 -14.44
N ARG A 9 -13.43 11.99 -15.46
CA ARG A 9 -13.90 11.66 -16.83
C ARG A 9 -13.06 10.57 -17.50
N THR A 10 -11.75 10.58 -17.25
CA THR A 10 -10.85 9.56 -17.81
C THR A 10 -11.10 8.20 -17.15
N VAL A 11 -11.31 8.16 -15.84
CA VAL A 11 -11.69 6.91 -15.14
C VAL A 11 -13.02 6.37 -15.70
N GLU A 12 -14.04 7.21 -15.87
CA GLU A 12 -15.35 6.82 -16.43
C GLU A 12 -15.24 6.22 -17.83
N LYS A 13 -14.39 6.80 -18.68
CA LYS A 13 -14.10 6.27 -20.03
C LYS A 13 -13.64 4.82 -19.94
N TRP A 14 -12.67 4.51 -19.09
CA TRP A 14 -12.09 3.19 -18.99
C TRP A 14 -12.95 2.19 -18.20
N LEU A 15 -13.80 2.66 -17.28
CA LEU A 15 -14.77 1.81 -16.58
C LEU A 15 -15.86 1.24 -17.50
N LYS A 16 -16.15 1.89 -18.64
CA LYS A 16 -17.14 1.38 -19.62
C LYS A 16 -16.73 0.05 -20.25
N GLU A 17 -15.44 -0.19 -20.38
CA GLU A 17 -14.90 -1.44 -20.92
C GLU A 17 -14.96 -2.59 -19.90
N GLY A 18 -15.28 -2.26 -18.65
CA GLY A 18 -15.36 -3.18 -17.52
C GLY A 18 -14.51 -2.75 -16.33
N SER A 19 -14.80 -3.36 -15.19
CA SER A 19 -14.12 -3.07 -13.92
C SER A 19 -13.78 -4.34 -13.14
N VAL A 20 -12.73 -4.25 -12.33
CA VAL A 20 -12.40 -5.17 -11.25
C VAL A 20 -12.89 -4.54 -9.94
N GLU A 21 -13.79 -5.22 -9.24
CA GLU A 21 -14.29 -4.75 -7.94
C GLU A 21 -13.35 -5.23 -6.82
N LEU A 22 -12.55 -4.31 -6.28
CA LEU A 22 -11.59 -4.62 -5.21
C LEU A 22 -12.09 -4.10 -3.87
N THR A 23 -12.08 -4.97 -2.87
CA THR A 23 -12.15 -4.55 -1.46
C THR A 23 -10.74 -4.48 -0.91
N VAL A 24 -10.18 -3.29 -0.82
CA VAL A 24 -8.79 -3.04 -0.44
C VAL A 24 -8.68 -2.64 1.03
N THR A 25 -7.91 -3.40 1.81
CA THR A 25 -7.49 -3.02 3.16
C THR A 25 -6.00 -2.71 3.15
N ARG A 26 -5.64 -1.47 3.51
CA ARG A 26 -4.24 -1.08 3.69
C ARG A 26 -3.91 -1.18 5.17
N VAL A 27 -3.05 -2.13 5.50
CA VAL A 27 -2.64 -2.47 6.85
C VAL A 27 -1.24 -1.94 7.08
N ASN A 28 -1.08 -1.03 8.03
CA ASN A 28 0.24 -0.64 8.52
C ASN A 28 0.51 -1.29 9.87
N MET A 29 1.61 -2.01 10.02
CA MET A 29 2.06 -2.54 11.30
C MET A 29 3.02 -1.55 11.95
N HIS A 30 2.66 -1.08 13.14
CA HIS A 30 3.41 -0.13 13.95
C HIS A 30 3.73 -0.78 15.28
N GLY A 31 4.88 -0.45 15.88
CA GLY A 31 5.25 -0.93 17.21
C GLY A 31 6.70 -0.57 17.49
N PRO A 32 7.14 -0.51 18.76
CA PRO A 32 8.55 -0.34 19.06
C PRO A 32 9.39 -1.52 18.50
N PRO A 33 10.73 -1.37 18.42
CA PRO A 33 11.61 -2.49 18.12
C PRO A 33 11.37 -3.63 19.11
N GLY A 34 11.38 -4.87 18.61
CA GLY A 34 11.12 -6.05 19.46
C GLY A 34 9.64 -6.33 19.77
N ALA A 35 8.71 -5.42 19.46
CA ALA A 35 7.29 -5.63 19.75
C ALA A 35 6.62 -6.81 19.03
N GLY A 36 7.31 -7.52 18.13
CA GLY A 36 6.75 -8.69 17.44
C GLY A 36 5.97 -8.39 16.16
N LYS A 37 6.15 -7.22 15.52
CA LYS A 37 5.52 -6.86 14.23
C LYS A 37 5.75 -7.91 13.14
N THR A 38 7.02 -8.24 12.89
CA THR A 38 7.43 -9.24 11.89
C THR A 38 6.80 -10.59 12.18
N CYS A 39 6.87 -11.05 13.43
CA CYS A 39 6.32 -12.35 13.83
C CYS A 39 4.79 -12.37 13.75
N ALA A 40 4.12 -11.25 14.04
CA ALA A 40 2.67 -11.10 13.84
C ALA A 40 2.30 -11.14 12.36
N GLN A 41 3.07 -10.49 11.48
CA GLN A 41 2.89 -10.60 10.03
C GLN A 41 3.06 -12.05 9.56
N ASP A 42 4.10 -12.74 10.05
CA ASP A 42 4.34 -14.15 9.73
C ASP A 42 3.20 -15.04 10.23
N LEU A 43 2.62 -14.77 11.40
CA LEU A 43 1.45 -15.49 11.90
C LEU A 43 0.22 -15.26 11.02
N LEU A 44 -0.06 -14.01 10.62
CA LEU A 44 -1.18 -13.64 9.75
C LEU A 44 -1.11 -14.32 8.37
N LEU A 45 0.11 -14.47 7.84
CA LEU A 45 0.37 -15.10 6.55
C LEU A 45 0.63 -16.61 6.66
N ASN A 46 0.53 -17.18 7.87
CA ASN A 46 0.85 -18.58 8.17
C ASN A 46 2.26 -18.99 7.68
N ASN A 47 3.22 -18.07 7.73
CA ASN A 47 4.64 -18.38 7.55
C ASN A 47 5.19 -19.05 8.82
N PRO A 48 6.29 -19.83 8.73
CA PRO A 48 6.97 -20.38 9.91
C PRO A 48 7.38 -19.29 10.90
N PRO A 49 7.42 -19.57 12.21
CA PRO A 49 7.83 -18.60 13.22
C PRO A 49 9.27 -18.15 12.99
N SER A 50 9.50 -16.84 12.94
CA SER A 50 10.80 -16.21 12.70
C SER A 50 11.70 -16.17 13.95
N ALA A 51 11.58 -17.14 14.88
CA ALA A 51 12.22 -17.15 16.19
C ALA A 51 13.77 -17.02 16.17
N HIS A 52 14.40 -17.34 15.04
CA HIS A 52 15.85 -17.27 14.86
C HIS A 52 16.35 -15.96 14.23
N LEU A 53 15.45 -15.11 13.73
CA LEU A 53 15.82 -13.85 13.10
C LEU A 53 15.79 -12.73 14.14
N THR A 54 16.97 -12.38 14.66
CA THR A 54 17.13 -11.28 15.62
C THR A 54 17.59 -9.97 14.98
N ASP A 55 17.92 -10.02 13.67
CA ASP A 55 18.28 -8.84 12.90
C ASP A 55 17.13 -7.84 12.91
N SER A 56 17.49 -6.57 13.06
CA SER A 56 16.52 -5.49 13.01
C SER A 56 15.84 -5.49 11.66
N THR A 57 14.51 -5.44 11.68
CA THR A 57 13.74 -5.13 10.50
C THR A 57 14.33 -3.85 9.88
N PRO A 58 14.58 -3.85 8.56
CA PRO A 58 14.89 -2.62 7.84
C PRO A 58 13.84 -1.56 8.14
N ILE A 59 14.11 -0.36 7.66
CA ILE A 59 13.36 0.82 8.01
C ILE A 59 11.86 0.72 7.72
N ALA A 60 11.51 -0.09 6.72
CA ALA A 60 10.23 -0.76 6.57
C ALA A 60 10.48 -1.98 5.66
N ARG A 61 9.65 -3.02 5.77
CA ARG A 61 9.63 -4.10 4.78
C ARG A 61 8.82 -3.66 3.55
N PRO A 62 9.17 -4.17 2.36
CA PRO A 62 8.32 -4.02 1.18
C PRO A 62 6.89 -4.47 1.48
N ALA A 63 5.91 -3.76 0.92
CA ALA A 63 4.50 -4.09 1.08
C ALA A 63 4.23 -5.53 0.62
N VAL A 64 3.58 -6.32 1.46
CA VAL A 64 3.10 -7.66 1.09
C VAL A 64 1.66 -7.56 0.60
N LYS A 65 1.45 -8.00 -0.63
CA LYS A 65 0.13 -8.16 -1.25
C LYS A 65 -0.41 -9.54 -0.88
N ALA A 66 -1.59 -9.57 -0.25
CA ALA A 66 -2.26 -10.78 0.18
C ALA A 66 -3.74 -10.74 -0.19
N THR A 67 -4.36 -11.90 -0.33
CA THR A 67 -5.81 -12.06 -0.47
C THR A 67 -6.35 -12.77 0.75
N ARG A 68 -7.52 -12.34 1.20
CA ARG A 68 -8.33 -13.14 2.12
C ARG A 68 -8.85 -14.35 1.36
N VAL A 69 -8.56 -15.54 1.86
CA VAL A 69 -9.09 -16.78 1.32
C VAL A 69 -10.00 -17.37 2.39
N SER A 70 -11.31 -17.38 2.10
CA SER A 70 -12.28 -18.21 2.83
C SER A 70 -12.64 -19.37 1.92
N VAL A 71 -12.03 -20.53 2.13
CA VAL A 71 -12.56 -21.77 1.55
C VAL A 71 -13.70 -22.17 2.49
N ASP A 72 -14.94 -21.91 2.07
CA ASP A 72 -16.19 -22.25 2.77
C ASP A 72 -16.26 -21.85 4.25
N ASN A 73 -16.59 -20.58 4.54
CA ASN A 73 -17.14 -20.01 5.79
C ASN A 73 -16.61 -20.43 7.20
N GLU A 74 -15.65 -21.35 7.32
CA GLU A 74 -15.14 -21.89 8.58
C GLU A 74 -13.65 -21.58 8.78
N VAL A 75 -12.92 -21.25 7.70
CA VAL A 75 -11.47 -21.02 7.76
C VAL A 75 -11.09 -19.67 7.13
N MET A 76 -10.92 -18.64 7.96
CA MET A 76 -10.35 -17.37 7.53
C MET A 76 -8.83 -17.42 7.55
N LYS A 77 -8.20 -17.46 6.37
CA LYS A 77 -6.74 -17.32 6.24
C LYS A 77 -6.37 -16.23 5.23
N TRP A 78 -5.19 -15.65 5.39
CA TRP A 78 -4.62 -14.76 4.38
C TRP A 78 -3.53 -15.50 3.60
N GLU A 79 -3.54 -15.32 2.29
CA GLU A 79 -2.60 -15.97 1.39
C GLU A 79 -1.87 -14.92 0.57
N LYS A 80 -0.54 -15.05 0.47
CA LYS A 80 0.27 -14.15 -0.34
C LYS A 80 -0.07 -14.36 -1.81
N VAL A 81 -0.16 -13.26 -2.54
CA VAL A 81 -0.55 -13.26 -3.94
C VAL A 81 0.66 -13.00 -4.83
N ASP A 82 0.80 -13.80 -5.88
CA ASP A 82 1.80 -13.62 -6.92
C ASP A 82 1.27 -12.81 -8.12
N ARG A 83 2.15 -12.02 -8.73
CA ARG A 83 1.83 -11.12 -9.86
C ARG A 83 1.46 -11.91 -11.12
N ASP A 84 2.21 -12.95 -11.48
CA ASP A 84 1.93 -13.74 -12.68
C ASP A 84 0.65 -14.56 -12.48
N GLY A 85 0.44 -15.13 -11.28
CA GLY A 85 -0.82 -15.81 -10.93
C GLY A 85 -2.06 -14.91 -11.01
N LEU A 86 -1.95 -13.63 -10.62
CA LEU A 86 -3.03 -12.65 -10.79
C LEU A 86 -3.34 -12.35 -12.26
N LEU A 87 -2.29 -12.23 -13.09
CA LEU A 87 -2.44 -11.91 -14.50
C LEU A 87 -3.09 -13.07 -15.26
N GLU A 88 -2.72 -14.30 -14.95
CA GLU A 88 -3.32 -15.51 -15.51
C GLU A 88 -4.78 -15.67 -15.09
N ARG A 89 -5.09 -15.45 -13.81
CA ARG A 89 -6.47 -15.48 -13.31
C ARG A 89 -7.32 -14.43 -14.00
N LEU A 90 -6.81 -13.20 -14.14
CA LEU A 90 -7.50 -12.13 -14.85
C LEU A 90 -7.84 -12.52 -16.29
N ALA A 91 -6.89 -13.12 -17.01
CA ALA A 91 -7.11 -13.58 -18.38
C ALA A 91 -8.17 -14.70 -18.45
N SER A 92 -8.12 -15.65 -17.52
CA SER A 92 -9.11 -16.74 -17.42
C SER A 92 -10.53 -16.22 -17.15
N ASP A 93 -10.68 -15.34 -16.16
CA ASP A 93 -11.98 -14.79 -15.77
C ASP A 93 -12.57 -13.92 -16.90
N LEU A 94 -11.73 -13.21 -17.64
CA LEU A 94 -12.12 -12.48 -18.85
C LEU A 94 -12.65 -13.40 -19.95
N LYS A 95 -11.99 -14.53 -20.20
CA LYS A 95 -12.45 -15.52 -21.18
C LYS A 95 -13.80 -16.11 -20.80
N GLU A 96 -13.96 -16.50 -19.53
CA GLU A 96 -15.20 -17.07 -19.02
C GLU A 96 -16.37 -16.08 -19.10
N ALA A 97 -16.12 -14.84 -18.67
CA ALA A 97 -17.13 -13.80 -18.70
C ALA A 97 -17.50 -13.36 -20.12
N ALA A 98 -16.55 -13.37 -21.06
CA ALA A 98 -16.82 -13.12 -22.49
C ALA A 98 -17.57 -14.28 -23.17
N ALA A 99 -17.42 -15.52 -22.67
CA ALA A 99 -18.13 -16.69 -23.18
C ALA A 99 -19.55 -16.85 -22.60
N SER A 100 -19.83 -16.19 -21.46
CA SER A 100 -21.12 -16.27 -20.79
C SER A 100 -22.12 -15.26 -21.39
N PRO A 101 -23.34 -15.68 -21.78
CA PRO A 101 -24.36 -14.74 -22.24
C PRO A 101 -24.74 -13.81 -21.09
N SER A 102 -24.57 -12.49 -21.31
CA SER A 102 -24.87 -11.42 -20.36
C SER A 102 -26.25 -11.61 -19.71
N GLN A 103 -26.30 -11.86 -18.41
CA GLN A 103 -27.57 -11.77 -17.68
C GLN A 103 -28.05 -10.31 -17.71
N PRO A 104 -29.33 -10.04 -18.02
CA PRO A 104 -29.86 -8.69 -17.94
C PRO A 104 -29.77 -8.19 -16.49
N MET A 105 -29.45 -6.90 -16.30
CA MET A 105 -29.65 -6.24 -15.01
C MET A 105 -31.09 -6.47 -14.53
N GLU A 106 -31.27 -7.29 -13.49
CA GLU A 106 -32.47 -7.18 -12.67
C GLU A 106 -32.45 -5.79 -12.02
N LYS A 107 -33.22 -4.88 -12.60
CA LYS A 107 -33.66 -3.67 -11.91
C LYS A 107 -34.56 -4.09 -10.74
N ASN A 108 -33.95 -4.45 -9.62
CA ASN A 108 -34.65 -4.51 -8.34
C ASN A 108 -34.90 -3.08 -7.85
N PHE A 109 -35.82 -2.37 -8.53
CA PHE A 109 -36.55 -1.28 -7.89
C PHE A 109 -37.56 -1.92 -6.95
N ALA A 110 -37.10 -2.25 -5.74
CA ALA A 110 -38.00 -2.46 -4.63
C ALA A 110 -38.68 -1.11 -4.33
N SER A 111 -39.93 -0.99 -4.79
CA SER A 111 -40.86 0.05 -4.39
C SER A 111 -41.02 0.04 -2.86
N GLN A 112 -40.54 1.09 -2.19
CA GLN A 112 -40.97 1.42 -0.84
C GLN A 112 -41.89 2.65 -0.84
N PRO A 113 -42.80 2.76 0.14
CA PRO A 113 -43.99 3.59 0.05
C PRO A 113 -43.67 5.08 0.24
N GLN A 114 -44.31 5.92 -0.56
CA GLN A 114 -44.33 7.37 -0.39
C GLN A 114 -44.81 7.76 1.01
N LYS A 115 -43.92 8.37 1.81
CA LYS A 115 -44.32 9.26 2.89
C LYS A 115 -44.13 10.71 2.41
N ASN A 116 -45.26 11.38 2.20
CA ASN A 116 -45.36 12.80 1.94
C ASN A 116 -44.74 13.61 3.07
N ILE A 117 -43.74 14.44 2.78
CA ILE A 117 -43.52 15.70 3.49
C ILE A 117 -43.23 16.78 2.44
N SER A 118 -44.20 17.69 2.33
CA SER A 118 -44.16 18.92 1.57
C SER A 118 -43.16 19.91 2.19
N GLY A 119 -42.40 20.61 1.35
CA GLY A 119 -41.51 21.70 1.75
C GLY A 119 -40.93 22.44 0.54
N ASN A 120 -41.66 23.45 0.08
CA ASN A 120 -41.28 24.40 -0.98
C ASN A 120 -39.88 24.99 -0.80
N PHE A 121 -39.05 24.98 -1.85
CA PHE A 121 -38.13 26.10 -2.14
C PHE A 121 -37.97 26.28 -3.67
N ILE A 122 -38.18 27.53 -4.09
CA ILE A 122 -38.17 28.05 -5.47
C ILE A 122 -36.71 28.17 -5.99
N PRO A 123 -36.41 27.85 -7.26
CA PRO A 123 -35.11 28.17 -7.85
C PRO A 123 -35.11 29.61 -8.37
N VAL A 124 -34.18 30.43 -7.88
CA VAL A 124 -33.91 31.75 -8.45
C VAL A 124 -32.86 31.60 -9.55
N PHE A 125 -33.31 31.80 -10.79
CA PHE A 125 -32.47 32.13 -11.94
C PHE A 125 -31.83 33.51 -11.73
N LEU A 126 -30.55 33.62 -12.04
CA LEU A 126 -29.92 34.88 -12.44
C LEU A 126 -29.15 34.64 -13.73
N THR A 127 -29.76 35.06 -14.83
CA THR A 127 -29.14 35.44 -16.10
C THR A 127 -28.51 36.82 -15.98
N ASP A 128 -27.46 37.06 -16.80
CA ASP A 128 -26.98 38.34 -17.39
C ASP A 128 -25.51 38.69 -17.09
N THR A 129 -24.73 39.30 -17.98
CA THR A 129 -24.63 39.32 -19.46
C THR A 129 -23.20 39.84 -19.77
N GLN A 130 -22.74 39.55 -20.99
CA GLN A 130 -21.90 40.38 -21.88
C GLN A 130 -20.41 40.69 -21.60
N GLN A 131 -19.60 40.21 -22.57
CA GLN A 131 -18.66 40.95 -23.44
C GLN A 131 -17.50 41.75 -22.83
N THR A 132 -16.26 41.39 -23.18
CA THR A 132 -15.47 42.16 -24.18
C THR A 132 -14.33 41.30 -24.76
N ALA A 133 -14.09 41.47 -26.06
CA ALA A 133 -12.97 40.90 -26.80
C ALA A 133 -11.75 41.83 -26.68
N GLU A 134 -10.54 41.27 -26.78
CA GLU A 134 -9.40 41.93 -27.42
C GLU A 134 -8.33 40.90 -27.82
N GLN A 135 -7.55 41.29 -28.81
CA GLN A 135 -6.96 40.48 -29.89
C GLN A 135 -5.43 40.67 -29.91
N TYR A 136 -4.72 39.76 -30.58
CA TYR A 136 -3.32 39.81 -31.06
C TYR A 136 -2.15 39.72 -30.05
N ASN A 137 -1.33 38.67 -30.19
CA ASN A 137 -0.13 38.77 -31.03
C ASN A 137 0.47 37.41 -31.39
N GLU A 138 0.82 37.31 -32.67
CA GLU A 138 1.48 36.23 -33.38
C GLU A 138 3.01 36.47 -33.33
N CYS A 139 3.82 35.44 -33.14
CA CYS A 139 5.21 35.47 -33.61
C CYS A 139 5.65 34.08 -34.07
N THR A 140 6.00 34.01 -35.34
CA THR A 140 6.41 32.83 -36.09
C THR A 140 7.92 32.65 -36.06
N ARG A 141 8.33 31.37 -36.14
CA ARG A 141 9.56 30.81 -36.74
C ARG A 141 10.90 31.10 -36.07
N GLU A 142 11.60 30.01 -35.74
CA GLU A 142 12.82 29.66 -36.48
C GLU A 142 13.04 28.15 -36.55
N ARG A 143 13.52 27.73 -37.71
CA ARG A 143 13.61 26.37 -38.24
C ARG A 143 15.11 26.13 -38.42
N ASN A 144 15.67 25.08 -37.83
CA ASN A 144 16.99 24.60 -38.25
C ASN A 144 16.94 23.09 -38.49
N ASN A 145 16.91 22.76 -39.78
CA ASN A 145 17.14 21.44 -40.32
C ASN A 145 18.64 21.12 -40.26
N PHE A 146 19.00 19.90 -39.87
CA PHE A 146 20.13 19.22 -40.48
C PHE A 146 19.69 17.80 -40.83
N ALA A 147 19.74 17.50 -42.12
CA ALA A 147 19.42 16.21 -42.72
C ALA A 147 20.70 15.59 -43.30
N THR A 148 20.55 14.33 -43.70
CA THR A 148 21.42 13.42 -44.48
C THR A 148 22.06 12.30 -43.65
N LYS A 149 21.96 11.01 -44.00
CA LYS A 149 21.39 10.34 -45.18
C LYS A 149 21.06 8.87 -44.85
N THR A 150 20.04 8.42 -45.57
CA THR A 150 19.57 7.08 -45.97
C THR A 150 20.57 5.92 -45.96
N ASP A 151 20.08 4.73 -45.60
CA ASP A 151 20.03 3.60 -46.54
C ASP A 151 18.87 2.65 -46.20
N GLU A 152 18.14 2.29 -47.25
CA GLU A 152 16.94 1.46 -47.26
C GLU A 152 17.34 0.12 -47.93
N SER A 153 17.13 -1.01 -47.27
CA SER A 153 16.97 -2.29 -47.97
C SER A 153 16.11 -3.26 -47.16
N THR A 154 14.93 -3.50 -47.70
CA THR A 154 13.96 -4.55 -47.41
C THR A 154 14.56 -5.96 -47.44
N VAL A 155 14.30 -6.78 -46.40
CA VAL A 155 13.93 -8.20 -46.56
C VAL A 155 13.03 -8.62 -45.38
N ALA A 156 11.85 -9.12 -45.70
CA ALA A 156 10.96 -9.79 -44.79
C ALA A 156 11.57 -11.12 -44.30
N SER A 157 11.62 -11.34 -42.99
CA SER A 157 11.73 -12.68 -42.44
C SER A 157 10.93 -12.75 -41.16
N ALA A 158 9.79 -13.42 -41.24
CA ALA A 158 9.09 -13.98 -40.10
C ALA A 158 10.09 -14.78 -39.26
N SER A 159 10.43 -14.27 -38.10
CA SER A 159 11.12 -15.03 -37.07
C SER A 159 10.18 -15.12 -35.88
N ASN A 160 9.72 -16.34 -35.64
CA ASN A 160 9.03 -16.77 -34.43
C ASN A 160 9.83 -16.29 -33.20
N GLU A 161 9.45 -15.14 -32.65
CA GLU A 161 9.83 -14.77 -31.31
C GLU A 161 9.02 -15.63 -30.37
N SER A 162 9.73 -16.47 -29.61
CA SER A 162 9.19 -17.16 -28.45
C SER A 162 8.62 -16.12 -27.49
N PHE A 163 7.30 -15.93 -27.53
CA PHE A 163 6.61 -15.02 -26.64
C PHE A 163 6.90 -15.45 -25.19
N SER A 164 7.56 -14.58 -24.44
CA SER A 164 7.65 -14.73 -22.99
C SER A 164 6.22 -14.84 -22.44
N ILE A 165 5.98 -15.77 -21.50
CA ILE A 165 4.65 -16.18 -21.00
C ILE A 165 3.71 -14.99 -20.70
N GLY A 166 4.23 -13.81 -20.33
CA GLY A 166 3.38 -12.63 -20.08
C GLY A 166 2.91 -11.84 -21.30
N GLU A 167 3.59 -11.90 -22.43
CA GLU A 167 3.32 -11.00 -23.56
C GLU A 167 2.12 -11.48 -24.39
N GLY A 168 1.97 -12.81 -24.53
CA GLY A 168 0.74 -13.42 -25.07
C GLY A 168 -0.49 -13.16 -24.20
N VAL A 169 -0.33 -13.20 -22.87
CA VAL A 169 -1.43 -12.95 -21.91
C VAL A 169 -1.93 -11.51 -21.98
N ILE A 170 -1.04 -10.52 -22.15
CA ILE A 170 -1.48 -9.12 -22.32
C ILE A 170 -2.26 -8.92 -23.61
N GLN A 171 -1.79 -9.48 -24.72
CA GLN A 171 -2.50 -9.35 -25.99
C GLN A 171 -3.89 -10.00 -25.89
N GLU A 172 -3.97 -11.16 -25.25
CA GLU A 172 -5.23 -11.85 -24.98
C GLU A 172 -6.20 -11.01 -24.12
N ILE A 173 -5.72 -10.39 -23.04
CA ILE A 173 -6.52 -9.51 -22.19
C ILE A 173 -7.06 -8.34 -23.02
N VAL A 174 -6.19 -7.64 -23.78
CA VAL A 174 -6.57 -6.48 -24.59
C VAL A 174 -7.58 -6.87 -25.67
N ASP A 175 -7.36 -7.98 -26.38
CA ASP A 175 -8.27 -8.45 -27.43
C ASP A 175 -9.63 -8.86 -26.87
N THR A 176 -9.67 -9.42 -25.65
CA THR A 176 -10.93 -9.81 -24.99
C THR A 176 -11.72 -8.59 -24.55
N ILE A 177 -11.06 -7.60 -23.94
CA ILE A 177 -11.69 -6.31 -23.57
C ILE A 177 -12.26 -5.60 -24.80
N GLN A 178 -11.56 -5.63 -25.94
CA GLN A 178 -12.04 -4.97 -27.17
C GLN A 178 -13.25 -5.66 -27.81
N ARG A 179 -13.38 -6.98 -27.64
CA ARG A 179 -14.44 -7.76 -28.27
C ARG A 179 -15.75 -7.78 -27.48
N SER A 180 -15.72 -7.35 -26.21
CA SER A 180 -16.88 -7.46 -25.32
C SER A 180 -16.85 -6.40 -24.22
N GLU A 181 -18.01 -5.79 -23.94
CA GLU A 181 -18.24 -5.03 -22.72
C GLU A 181 -18.48 -6.02 -21.58
N VAL A 182 -17.44 -6.31 -20.78
CA VAL A 182 -17.48 -7.35 -19.74
C VAL A 182 -17.39 -6.71 -18.37
N LYS A 183 -18.41 -6.92 -17.53
CA LYS A 183 -18.28 -6.65 -16.10
C LYS A 183 -17.67 -7.89 -15.44
N LEU A 184 -16.41 -7.79 -15.00
CA LEU A 184 -15.75 -8.89 -14.30
C LEU A 184 -16.20 -8.96 -12.85
N ASN A 185 -16.48 -10.19 -12.41
CA ASN A 185 -16.64 -10.53 -10.99
C ASN A 185 -15.30 -10.99 -10.40
N LEU A 186 -14.19 -10.32 -10.73
CA LEU A 186 -12.99 -10.40 -9.91
C LEU A 186 -13.26 -9.61 -8.61
N SER A 187 -14.09 -10.22 -7.76
CA SER A 187 -14.37 -9.73 -6.42
C SER A 187 -13.42 -10.44 -5.47
N GLY A 188 -12.61 -9.65 -4.77
CA GLY A 188 -11.64 -10.17 -3.82
C GLY A 188 -11.35 -9.15 -2.74
N HIS A 189 -11.12 -9.65 -1.53
CA HIS A 189 -10.58 -8.86 -0.44
C HIS A 189 -9.06 -8.87 -0.53
N TRP A 190 -8.50 -7.73 -0.90
CA TRP A 190 -7.09 -7.51 -1.10
C TRP A 190 -6.53 -6.78 0.12
N LEU A 191 -5.45 -7.32 0.67
CA LEU A 191 -4.71 -6.72 1.76
C LEU A 191 -3.35 -6.29 1.24
N TYR A 192 -3.01 -5.03 1.53
CA TYR A 192 -1.65 -4.53 1.38
C TYR A 192 -1.11 -4.29 2.77
N ILE A 193 -0.17 -5.15 3.19
CA ILE A 193 0.40 -5.12 4.54
C ILE A 193 1.80 -4.52 4.46
N ILE A 194 2.05 -3.47 5.23
CA ILE A 194 3.35 -2.80 5.33
C ILE A 194 3.82 -2.89 6.77
N ASP A 195 4.97 -3.53 6.99
CA ASP A 195 5.68 -3.53 8.27
C ASP A 195 6.62 -2.32 8.30
N SER A 196 6.28 -1.32 9.11
CA SER A 196 6.90 0.01 9.11
C SER A 196 8.28 0.09 9.74
N GLY A 197 8.89 -1.04 10.12
CA GLY A 197 10.13 -1.04 10.90
C GLY A 197 9.89 -0.52 12.33
N GLY A 198 10.68 -0.95 13.30
CA GLY A 198 10.50 -0.50 14.69
C GLY A 198 11.07 0.89 14.98
N GLN A 199 11.76 1.51 14.05
CA GLN A 199 12.58 2.69 14.33
C GLN A 199 11.73 3.99 14.35
N PRO A 200 11.75 4.79 15.43
CA PRO A 200 10.91 5.99 15.57
C PRO A 200 11.08 7.03 14.45
N ALA A 201 12.32 7.24 13.99
CA ALA A 201 12.64 8.16 12.90
C ALA A 201 11.87 7.84 11.59
N TYR A 202 11.32 6.63 11.47
CA TYR A 202 10.58 6.21 10.30
C TYR A 202 9.07 6.27 10.41
N GLN A 203 8.50 6.36 11.62
CA GLN A 203 7.08 6.68 11.75
C GLN A 203 6.75 8.02 11.09
N GLU A 204 7.72 8.95 11.08
CA GLU A 204 7.62 10.24 10.40
C GLU A 204 7.75 10.14 8.87
N LEU A 205 8.55 9.19 8.36
CA LEU A 205 8.81 9.02 6.93
C LEU A 205 7.81 8.08 6.24
N LEU A 206 7.16 7.21 7.01
CA LEU A 206 6.18 6.24 6.52
C LEU A 206 5.13 6.88 5.60
N PRO A 207 4.54 8.08 5.88
CA PRO A 207 3.56 8.72 4.99
C PRO A 207 4.05 9.03 3.58
N LEU A 208 5.37 9.05 3.33
CA LEU A 208 5.94 9.19 1.97
C LEU A 208 5.87 7.91 1.16
N PHE A 209 5.73 6.76 1.80
CA PHE A 209 5.80 5.43 1.18
C PHE A 209 4.53 4.62 1.36
N VAL A 210 3.73 4.97 2.38
CA VAL A 210 2.42 4.39 2.61
C VAL A 210 1.37 5.42 2.24
N ARG A 211 0.45 5.01 1.38
CA ARG A 211 -0.79 5.75 1.21
C ARG A 211 -1.61 5.62 2.49
N THR A 212 -2.57 6.52 2.66
CA THR A 212 -3.51 6.50 3.77
C THR A 212 -3.97 5.07 4.06
N ALA A 213 -3.54 4.55 5.21
CA ALA A 213 -3.93 3.23 5.65
C ALA A 213 -5.38 3.26 6.12
N SER A 214 -6.10 2.19 5.85
CA SER A 214 -7.46 2.02 6.33
C SER A 214 -7.50 1.26 7.66
N LEU A 215 -6.39 0.58 8.01
CA LEU A 215 -6.18 -0.10 9.28
C LEU A 215 -4.72 0.03 9.75
N ASN A 216 -4.53 0.34 11.02
CA ASN A 216 -3.23 0.36 11.68
C ASN A 216 -3.20 -0.69 12.77
N ILE A 217 -2.27 -1.63 12.70
CA ILE A 217 -2.03 -2.61 13.75
C ILE A 217 -0.93 -2.04 14.66
N VAL A 218 -1.31 -1.61 15.85
CA VAL A 218 -0.40 -1.08 16.87
C VAL A 218 0.03 -2.24 17.76
N THR A 219 1.25 -2.72 17.54
CA THR A 219 1.84 -3.84 18.26
C THR A 219 2.52 -3.37 19.54
N LEU A 220 2.14 -3.95 20.67
CA LEU A 220 2.70 -3.71 22.00
C LEU A 220 3.33 -5.00 22.53
N ASP A 221 4.51 -4.89 23.16
CA ASP A 221 5.14 -6.01 23.86
C ASP A 221 4.52 -6.13 25.26
N LEU A 222 3.65 -7.11 25.47
CA LEU A 222 2.95 -7.25 26.75
C LEU A 222 3.88 -7.68 27.89
N SER A 223 5.03 -8.29 27.58
CA SER A 223 6.02 -8.68 28.60
C SER A 223 6.69 -7.48 29.28
N LYS A 224 6.46 -6.26 28.75
CA LYS A 224 7.02 -5.01 29.24
C LYS A 224 5.94 -4.12 29.86
N PRO A 225 6.18 -3.54 31.06
CA PRO A 225 5.31 -2.54 31.65
C PRO A 225 5.04 -1.37 30.69
N LEU A 226 3.84 -0.79 30.78
CA LEU A 226 3.40 0.27 29.85
C LEU A 226 4.32 1.49 29.82
N ASP A 227 4.98 1.80 30.95
CA ASP A 227 5.87 2.96 31.10
C ASP A 227 7.37 2.61 31.08
N GLU A 228 7.73 1.33 30.89
CA GLU A 228 9.14 0.94 30.75
C GLU A 228 9.73 1.59 29.50
N LYS A 229 10.78 2.39 29.70
CA LYS A 229 11.53 3.02 28.62
C LYS A 229 12.38 1.97 27.90
N LEU A 230 12.03 1.68 26.66
CA LEU A 230 12.69 0.65 25.85
C LEU A 230 14.06 1.15 25.36
N ASP A 231 15.07 0.29 25.44
CA ASP A 231 16.39 0.53 24.86
C ASP A 231 16.40 0.04 23.41
N PHE A 232 16.56 0.97 22.47
CA PHE A 232 16.55 0.64 21.05
C PHE A 232 17.93 0.18 20.60
N GLN A 233 17.94 -1.04 20.09
CA GLN A 233 19.13 -1.71 19.56
C GLN A 233 18.93 -1.97 18.08
N TYR A 234 19.94 -1.62 17.28
CA TYR A 234 20.04 -2.03 15.89
C TYR A 234 20.87 -3.33 15.83
N ARG A 235 20.30 -4.37 15.25
CA ARG A 235 20.92 -5.70 15.16
C ARG A 235 21.12 -6.06 13.70
N ILE A 236 22.31 -6.51 13.34
CA ILE A 236 22.59 -6.98 11.98
C ILE A 236 23.78 -7.94 12.00
N GLY A 237 23.65 -9.08 11.30
CA GLY A 237 24.75 -10.03 11.16
C GLY A 237 25.23 -10.60 12.51
N GLY A 238 24.33 -10.68 13.50
CA GLY A 238 24.66 -11.10 14.87
C GLY A 238 25.34 -10.02 15.74
N GLU A 239 25.66 -8.86 15.19
CA GLU A 239 26.15 -7.72 15.96
C GLU A 239 24.99 -6.85 16.46
N THR A 240 25.20 -6.19 17.60
CA THR A 240 24.21 -5.30 18.24
C THR A 240 24.83 -3.94 18.48
N PHE A 241 24.14 -2.90 18.01
CA PHE A 241 24.54 -1.50 18.10
C PHE A 241 23.48 -0.74 18.89
N SER A 242 23.90 0.03 19.90
CA SER A 242 22.99 0.94 20.57
C SER A 242 22.60 2.06 19.62
N CYS A 243 21.31 2.34 19.50
CA CYS A 243 20.87 3.46 18.67
C CYS A 243 21.27 4.82 19.28
N GLY A 244 21.71 4.88 20.55
CA GLY A 244 22.34 6.07 21.14
C GLY A 244 21.50 7.35 21.06
N LEU A 245 20.19 7.20 20.87
CA LEU A 245 19.23 8.28 20.75
C LEU A 245 18.55 8.47 22.11
N ASN A 246 18.37 9.71 22.54
CA ASN A 246 17.54 10.05 23.71
C ASN A 246 16.05 9.69 23.50
N PHE A 247 15.69 9.10 22.35
CA PHE A 247 14.36 8.61 22.04
C PHE A 247 14.10 7.30 22.79
N LYS A 248 13.64 7.44 24.03
CA LYS A 248 13.12 6.32 24.82
C LYS A 248 11.60 6.39 24.80
N TYR A 249 10.97 5.52 24.03
CA TYR A 249 9.51 5.32 24.07
C TYR A 249 9.19 4.10 24.93
N SER A 250 8.12 4.21 25.70
CA SER A 250 7.45 3.06 26.29
C SER A 250 6.34 2.54 25.39
N ASN A 251 5.73 1.41 25.75
CA ASN A 251 4.52 0.92 25.09
C ASN A 251 3.41 2.00 25.10
N ARG A 252 3.24 2.71 26.22
CA ARG A 252 2.27 3.80 26.35
C ARG A 252 2.58 4.96 25.40
N ASP A 253 3.83 5.42 25.37
CA ASP A 253 4.20 6.53 24.49
C ASP A 253 3.97 6.18 23.02
N PHE A 254 4.33 4.95 22.62
CA PHE A 254 4.16 4.48 21.25
C PHE A 254 2.67 4.36 20.88
N PHE A 255 1.87 3.75 21.77
CA PHE A 255 0.42 3.67 21.59
C PHE A 255 -0.17 5.06 21.36
N LEU A 256 0.11 6.01 22.27
CA LEU A 256 -0.41 7.38 22.18
C LEU A 256 0.02 8.09 20.90
N LEU A 257 1.29 7.94 20.50
CA LEU A 257 1.82 8.53 19.27
C LEU A 257 1.12 7.97 18.04
N ALA A 258 0.94 6.64 17.98
CA ALA A 258 0.28 5.97 16.86
C ALA A 258 -1.19 6.39 16.74
N VAL A 259 -1.95 6.37 17.84
CA VAL A 259 -3.40 6.69 17.79
C VAL A 259 -3.69 8.19 17.67
N SER A 260 -2.73 9.07 18.03
CA SER A 260 -2.91 10.54 17.93
C SER A 260 -2.36 11.14 16.63
N SER A 261 -1.67 10.37 15.78
CA SER A 261 -0.99 10.93 14.61
C SER A 261 -1.96 11.31 13.49
N GLY A 262 -2.00 12.59 13.13
CA GLY A 262 -2.81 13.08 11.99
C GLY A 262 -2.38 12.49 10.64
N ALA A 263 -1.13 12.02 10.50
CA ALA A 263 -0.68 11.31 9.31
C ALA A 263 -1.36 9.95 9.15
N ILE A 264 -1.77 9.34 10.27
CA ILE A 264 -2.51 8.09 10.34
C ILE A 264 -4.01 8.32 10.11
N LEU A 265 -4.52 9.56 10.21
CA LEU A 265 -5.96 9.89 10.19
C LEU A 265 -6.47 10.54 8.89
N LYS A 266 -5.64 10.73 7.87
CA LYS A 266 -6.11 11.33 6.60
C LYS A 266 -7.18 10.46 5.96
N SER A 267 -8.10 11.04 5.20
CA SER A 267 -9.04 10.29 4.37
C SER A 267 -8.38 9.86 3.07
N ILE A 268 -8.92 8.79 2.45
CA ILE A 268 -8.54 8.38 1.10
C ILE A 268 -9.43 9.15 0.13
N ASP A 269 -8.83 10.07 -0.65
CA ASP A 269 -9.54 10.75 -1.74
C ASP A 269 -9.20 10.06 -3.07
N VAL A 270 -10.13 9.23 -3.54
CA VAL A 270 -9.99 8.44 -4.77
C VAL A 270 -11.28 8.64 -5.60
N PRO A 271 -11.19 8.87 -6.92
CA PRO A 271 -12.36 8.91 -7.78
C PRO A 271 -13.08 7.55 -7.86
N HIS A 272 -14.41 7.55 -7.91
CA HIS A 272 -15.25 6.36 -8.12
C HIS A 272 -15.12 5.26 -7.05
N VAL A 273 -15.08 5.68 -5.80
CA VAL A 273 -15.15 4.77 -4.65
C VAL A 273 -16.60 4.37 -4.39
N LEU A 274 -16.84 3.08 -4.18
CA LEU A 274 -18.13 2.53 -3.78
C LEU A 274 -18.38 2.73 -2.29
N GLU A 275 -17.37 2.42 -1.48
CA GLU A 275 -17.38 2.60 -0.02
C GLU A 275 -15.98 3.03 0.45
N THR A 276 -15.89 4.18 1.13
CA THR A 276 -14.68 4.65 1.80
C THR A 276 -14.76 4.35 3.31
N PRO A 277 -13.66 3.93 3.95
CA PRO A 277 -13.49 4.10 5.39
C PRO A 277 -13.76 5.55 5.78
N SER A 278 -14.58 5.79 6.81
CA SER A 278 -14.84 7.13 7.34
C SER A 278 -13.58 7.75 7.95
N HIS A 279 -12.77 6.91 8.59
CA HIS A 279 -11.50 7.25 9.19
C HIS A 279 -10.66 5.96 9.34
N PRO A 280 -9.34 6.07 9.46
CA PRO A 280 -8.47 4.93 9.76
C PRO A 280 -8.73 4.37 11.15
N MET A 281 -8.72 3.04 11.29
CA MET A 281 -8.91 2.35 12.57
C MET A 281 -7.58 1.86 13.13
N ASN A 282 -7.48 1.78 14.46
CA ASN A 282 -6.32 1.30 15.20
C ASN A 282 -6.68 0.00 15.93
N PHE A 283 -6.05 -1.10 15.51
CA PHE A 283 -6.13 -2.41 16.11
C PHE A 283 -4.94 -2.62 17.06
N VAL A 284 -5.18 -2.73 18.36
CA VAL A 284 -4.10 -2.86 19.34
C VAL A 284 -3.77 -4.34 19.53
N LEU A 285 -2.62 -4.77 19.00
CA LEU A 285 -2.14 -6.14 19.09
C LEU A 285 -1.13 -6.28 20.24
N GLY A 286 -1.48 -7.03 21.26
CA GLY A 286 -0.56 -7.33 22.36
C GLY A 286 0.19 -8.63 22.11
N THR A 287 1.49 -8.58 21.85
CA THR A 287 2.34 -9.76 21.62
C THR A 287 2.99 -10.23 22.91
N HIS A 288 3.70 -11.38 22.86
CA HIS A 288 4.32 -12.00 24.04
C HIS A 288 3.29 -12.35 25.12
N TYR A 289 2.06 -12.65 24.71
CA TYR A 289 0.97 -13.00 25.62
C TYR A 289 1.30 -14.25 26.46
N ASP A 290 2.09 -15.16 25.91
CA ASP A 290 2.62 -16.35 26.59
C ASP A 290 3.52 -16.05 27.80
N LEU A 291 3.97 -14.79 27.97
CA LEU A 291 4.86 -14.37 29.04
C LEU A 291 4.17 -13.60 30.17
N ILE A 292 2.85 -13.42 30.11
CA ILE A 292 2.12 -12.60 31.09
C ILE A 292 0.93 -13.33 31.72
N THR A 293 0.40 -12.76 32.80
CA THR A 293 -0.83 -13.23 33.46
C THR A 293 -2.05 -12.41 33.02
N GLU A 294 -3.25 -12.96 33.24
CA GLU A 294 -4.51 -12.27 32.93
C GLU A 294 -4.68 -10.97 33.74
N ASP A 295 -4.21 -10.95 34.98
CA ASP A 295 -4.25 -9.76 35.84
C ASP A 295 -3.41 -8.62 35.26
N MET A 296 -2.21 -8.93 34.73
CA MET A 296 -1.36 -7.94 34.06
C MET A 296 -2.02 -7.41 32.79
N LEU A 297 -2.63 -8.29 31.97
CA LEU A 297 -3.35 -7.88 30.77
C LEU A 297 -4.54 -6.97 31.11
N LYS A 298 -5.26 -7.27 32.18
CA LYS A 298 -6.39 -6.48 32.65
C LYS A 298 -5.95 -5.08 33.09
N GLU A 299 -4.89 -4.99 33.89
CA GLU A 299 -4.30 -3.71 34.31
C GLU A 299 -3.89 -2.86 33.10
N MET A 300 -3.19 -3.46 32.12
CA MET A 300 -2.80 -2.75 30.90
C MET A 300 -4.00 -2.26 30.08
N ASN A 301 -5.07 -3.06 29.96
CA ASN A 301 -6.30 -2.64 29.28
C ASN A 301 -6.97 -1.47 29.98
N GLU A 302 -7.15 -1.53 31.31
CA GLU A 302 -7.78 -0.48 32.11
C GLU A 302 -7.05 0.86 31.93
N GLU A 303 -5.71 0.85 31.97
CA GLU A 303 -4.91 2.05 31.78
C GLU A 303 -5.00 2.64 30.36
N LEU A 304 -4.93 1.81 29.32
CA LEU A 304 -5.01 2.31 27.95
C LEU A 304 -6.42 2.81 27.61
N ILE A 305 -7.47 2.13 28.10
CA ILE A 305 -8.86 2.59 27.96
C ILE A 305 -9.01 3.95 28.63
N MET A 306 -8.60 4.08 29.90
CA MET A 306 -8.68 5.32 30.66
C MET A 306 -8.06 6.49 29.88
N ILE A 307 -6.86 6.30 29.31
CA ILE A 307 -6.18 7.35 28.57
C ILE A 307 -6.88 7.66 27.24
N SER A 308 -7.39 6.65 26.54
CA SER A 308 -8.08 6.85 25.26
C SER A 308 -9.41 7.59 25.41
N SER A 309 -10.19 7.29 26.45
CA SER A 309 -11.47 7.95 26.74
C SER A 309 -11.33 9.43 27.13
N LEU A 310 -10.12 9.89 27.49
CA LEU A 310 -9.87 11.32 27.73
C LEU A 310 -9.91 12.16 26.45
N LYS A 311 -9.88 11.52 25.27
CA LYS A 311 -9.98 12.19 23.96
C LYS A 311 -10.97 11.44 23.08
N HIS A 312 -12.20 11.94 23.01
CA HIS A 312 -13.31 11.33 22.26
C HIS A 312 -12.95 11.01 20.78
N ASP A 313 -12.14 11.85 20.14
CA ASP A 313 -11.69 11.62 18.76
C ASP A 313 -10.69 10.46 18.63
N ILE A 314 -10.01 10.05 19.70
CA ILE A 314 -9.11 8.90 19.70
C ILE A 314 -9.89 7.61 19.95
N GLU A 315 -10.81 7.64 20.91
CA GLU A 315 -11.64 6.48 21.28
C GLU A 315 -12.42 5.93 20.08
N SER A 316 -13.00 6.80 19.24
CA SER A 316 -13.73 6.38 18.04
C SER A 316 -12.85 5.70 16.97
N ASN A 317 -11.53 5.88 17.05
CA ASN A 317 -10.57 5.35 16.10
C ASN A 317 -9.88 4.07 16.60
N ILE A 318 -10.25 3.54 17.77
CA ILE A 318 -9.69 2.30 18.32
C ILE A 318 -10.69 1.16 18.14
N VAL A 319 -10.20 0.02 17.67
CA VAL A 319 -11.00 -1.22 17.60
C VAL A 319 -11.08 -1.82 19.01
N PRO A 320 -12.27 -1.99 19.59
CA PRO A 320 -12.41 -2.73 20.84
C PRO A 320 -12.24 -4.24 20.59
N ASN A 321 -11.53 -4.93 21.48
CA ASN A 321 -11.49 -6.38 21.51
C ASN A 321 -12.80 -6.91 22.11
N VAL A 322 -13.11 -6.49 23.33
CA VAL A 322 -14.43 -6.67 23.96
C VAL A 322 -15.02 -5.30 24.22
N ARG A 323 -16.19 -5.02 23.64
CA ARG A 323 -16.82 -3.69 23.71
C ARG A 323 -17.00 -3.24 25.15
N GLY A 324 -16.36 -2.12 25.50
CA GLY A 324 -16.44 -1.51 26.82
C GLY A 324 -15.58 -2.18 27.90
N GLU A 325 -14.83 -3.23 27.57
CA GLU A 325 -14.04 -4.01 28.53
C GLU A 325 -12.55 -4.07 28.17
N SER A 326 -12.21 -4.26 26.90
CA SER A 326 -10.81 -4.42 26.47
C SER A 326 -10.57 -3.87 25.06
N ILE A 327 -9.36 -3.35 24.83
CA ILE A 327 -8.90 -2.87 23.52
C ILE A 327 -7.71 -3.66 22.98
N ILE A 328 -6.98 -4.37 23.85
CA ILE A 328 -5.84 -5.19 23.47
C ILE A 328 -6.34 -6.54 22.97
N PHE A 329 -5.90 -6.94 21.78
CA PHE A 329 -6.00 -8.29 21.25
C PHE A 329 -4.71 -9.06 21.59
N PRO A 330 -4.70 -9.89 22.65
CA PRO A 330 -3.51 -10.63 23.05
C PRO A 330 -3.22 -11.78 22.09
N VAL A 331 -1.95 -11.99 21.75
CA VAL A 331 -1.52 -13.09 20.86
C VAL A 331 -0.12 -13.58 21.21
N ASN A 332 0.09 -14.90 21.13
CA ASN A 332 1.43 -15.48 21.02
C ASN A 332 1.78 -15.56 19.53
N THR A 333 2.76 -14.78 19.07
CA THR A 333 3.17 -14.76 17.65
C THR A 333 4.12 -15.91 17.28
N LEU A 334 4.68 -16.58 18.28
CA LEU A 334 5.71 -17.62 18.14
C LEU A 334 5.16 -19.03 18.33
N VAL A 335 3.82 -19.21 18.34
CA VAL A 335 3.19 -20.54 18.39
C VAL A 335 3.83 -21.46 17.34
N PRO A 336 4.37 -22.63 17.74
CA PRO A 336 4.91 -23.64 16.83
C PRO A 336 3.87 -24.20 15.85
N GLU A 337 4.32 -24.69 14.70
CA GLU A 337 3.43 -25.20 13.65
C GLU A 337 2.54 -26.37 14.12
N ASP A 338 3.10 -27.26 14.94
CA ASP A 338 2.46 -28.43 15.53
C ASP A 338 1.58 -28.11 16.76
N GLU A 339 1.70 -26.90 17.31
CA GLU A 339 0.98 -26.46 18.51
C GLU A 339 -0.22 -25.55 18.20
N GLY A 340 -0.73 -25.58 16.96
CA GLY A 340 -1.95 -24.86 16.59
C GLY A 340 -1.72 -23.45 16.07
N ARG A 341 -0.52 -23.14 15.55
CA ARG A 341 -0.21 -21.86 14.88
C ARG A 341 -1.24 -21.46 13.83
N MET A 342 -1.69 -22.42 13.03
CA MET A 342 -2.68 -22.17 11.98
C MET A 342 -3.98 -21.62 12.57
N LYS A 343 -4.45 -22.18 13.69
CA LYS A 343 -5.65 -21.70 14.38
C LYS A 343 -5.43 -20.31 14.98
N ALA A 344 -4.30 -20.07 15.62
CA ALA A 344 -3.96 -18.75 16.16
C ALA A 344 -3.93 -17.67 15.06
N GLY A 345 -3.37 -18.00 13.88
CA GLY A 345 -3.40 -17.12 12.71
C GLY A 345 -4.80 -16.88 12.19
N GLN A 346 -5.66 -17.91 12.15
CA GLN A 346 -7.06 -17.80 11.73
C GLN A 346 -7.88 -16.92 12.69
N ASP A 347 -7.74 -17.13 13.99
CA ASP A 347 -8.42 -16.35 15.04
C ASP A 347 -8.03 -14.86 14.95
N LEU A 348 -6.75 -14.59 14.70
CA LEU A 348 -6.26 -13.23 14.51
C LEU A 348 -6.78 -12.61 13.19
N CYS A 349 -6.75 -13.35 12.08
CA CYS A 349 -7.31 -12.92 10.80
C CYS A 349 -8.81 -12.61 10.91
N GLN A 350 -9.54 -13.42 11.66
CA GLN A 350 -10.97 -13.24 11.92
C GLN A 350 -11.23 -11.98 12.76
N SER A 351 -10.42 -11.76 13.80
CA SER A 351 -10.51 -10.56 14.64
C SER A 351 -10.32 -9.29 13.82
N ILE A 352 -9.32 -9.28 12.93
CA ILE A 352 -9.09 -8.16 12.02
C ILE A 352 -10.23 -8.01 11.00
N ALA A 353 -10.72 -9.11 10.43
CA ALA A 353 -11.82 -9.07 9.47
C ALA A 353 -13.14 -8.57 10.09
N ASN A 354 -13.34 -8.76 11.39
CA ASN A 354 -14.49 -8.24 12.14
C ASN A 354 -14.39 -6.73 12.39
N CYS A 355 -13.25 -6.11 12.11
CA CYS A 355 -13.08 -4.65 12.12
C CYS A 355 -13.78 -4.07 10.89
N GLY A 356 -15.11 -3.97 10.95
CA GLY A 356 -15.92 -3.37 9.88
C GLY A 356 -15.47 -1.93 9.57
N GLY A 357 -15.71 -1.47 8.33
CA GLY A 357 -15.40 -0.10 7.92
C GLY A 357 -13.91 0.18 7.67
N THR A 358 -13.05 -0.85 7.71
CA THR A 358 -11.60 -0.72 7.49
C THR A 358 -11.16 -0.99 6.06
N SER A 359 -12.09 -1.26 5.14
CA SER A 359 -11.77 -1.56 3.75
C SER A 359 -12.37 -0.53 2.81
N LEU A 360 -11.61 -0.20 1.76
CA LEU A 360 -12.00 0.62 0.63
C LEU A 360 -12.58 -0.28 -0.46
N LYS A 361 -13.85 -0.10 -0.85
CA LYS A 361 -14.42 -0.78 -2.01
C LYS A 361 -14.32 0.11 -3.24
N ILE A 362 -13.60 -0.32 -4.25
CA ILE A 362 -13.34 0.46 -5.47
C ILE A 362 -13.54 -0.38 -6.72
N ASN A 363 -14.00 0.27 -7.78
CA ASN A 363 -13.97 -0.27 -9.13
C ASN A 363 -12.73 0.24 -9.85
N VAL A 364 -11.79 -0.67 -10.13
CA VAL A 364 -10.59 -0.36 -10.91
C VAL A 364 -10.86 -0.73 -12.37
N PRO A 365 -10.61 0.15 -13.36
CA PRO A 365 -10.71 -0.24 -14.76
C PRO A 365 -9.84 -1.46 -15.07
N ILE A 366 -10.40 -2.48 -15.72
CA ILE A 366 -9.71 -3.76 -15.97
C ILE A 366 -8.35 -3.52 -16.66
N ARG A 367 -8.36 -2.62 -17.63
CA ARG A 367 -7.16 -2.23 -18.38
C ARG A 367 -6.08 -1.64 -17.50
N TRP A 368 -6.45 -0.80 -16.52
CA TRP A 368 -5.50 -0.18 -15.60
C TRP A 368 -4.96 -1.17 -14.57
N PHE A 369 -5.80 -2.12 -14.16
CA PHE A 369 -5.38 -3.22 -13.30
C PHE A 369 -4.36 -4.13 -14.01
N ALA A 370 -4.63 -4.53 -15.26
CA ALA A 370 -3.66 -5.28 -16.07
C ALA A 370 -2.37 -4.49 -16.32
N PHE A 371 -2.50 -3.17 -16.51
CA PHE A 371 -1.37 -2.25 -16.67
C PHE A 371 -0.46 -2.21 -15.44
N GLU A 372 -1.00 -2.17 -14.21
CA GLU A 372 -0.21 -2.25 -12.96
C GLU A 372 0.69 -3.50 -12.94
N LEU A 373 0.10 -4.67 -13.21
CA LEU A 373 0.82 -5.95 -13.22
C LEU A 373 1.90 -5.96 -14.31
N TRP A 374 1.63 -5.35 -15.47
CA TRP A 374 2.58 -5.25 -16.55
C TRP A 374 3.74 -4.31 -16.23
N LEU A 375 3.50 -3.17 -15.60
CA LEU A 375 4.56 -2.24 -15.17
C LEU A 375 5.58 -2.94 -14.25
N GLN A 376 5.11 -3.73 -13.29
CA GLN A 376 5.98 -4.54 -12.43
C GLN A 376 6.85 -5.51 -13.25
N LYS A 377 6.26 -6.15 -14.27
CA LYS A 377 6.97 -7.08 -15.15
C LYS A 377 8.04 -6.41 -16.00
N VAL A 378 7.76 -5.21 -16.53
CA VAL A 378 8.75 -4.43 -17.30
C VAL A 378 9.93 -4.03 -16.42
N ALA A 379 9.68 -3.57 -15.19
CA ALA A 379 10.73 -3.19 -14.27
C ALA A 379 11.60 -4.39 -13.87
N GLU A 380 10.97 -5.53 -13.57
CA GLU A 380 11.65 -6.77 -13.21
C GLU A 380 12.56 -7.30 -14.32
N LYS A 381 12.14 -7.24 -15.59
CA LYS A 381 13.01 -7.61 -16.74
C LYS A 381 14.29 -6.78 -16.79
N LYS A 382 14.27 -5.57 -16.24
CA LYS A 382 15.43 -4.68 -16.15
C LYS A 382 16.16 -4.78 -14.81
N SER A 383 15.75 -5.69 -13.93
CA SER A 383 16.24 -5.79 -12.55
C SER A 383 16.11 -4.47 -11.78
N HIS A 384 15.08 -3.68 -12.10
CA HIS A 384 14.77 -2.40 -11.47
C HIS A 384 13.40 -2.45 -10.77
N SER A 385 13.15 -1.51 -9.86
CA SER A 385 11.86 -1.33 -9.17
C SER A 385 11.09 -0.08 -9.64
N PHE A 386 11.63 0.58 -10.66
CA PHE A 386 11.11 1.82 -11.21
C PHE A 386 11.24 1.79 -12.73
N LEU A 387 10.49 2.67 -13.36
CA LEU A 387 10.46 2.90 -14.78
C LEU A 387 10.63 4.38 -15.06
N GLU A 388 11.30 4.69 -16.15
CA GLU A 388 11.21 6.03 -16.74
C GLU A 388 9.78 6.25 -17.27
N LEU A 389 9.33 7.50 -17.28
CA LEU A 389 7.97 7.84 -17.73
C LEU A 389 7.72 7.36 -19.17
N ASP A 390 8.69 7.49 -20.07
CA ASP A 390 8.58 7.03 -21.46
C ASP A 390 8.40 5.51 -21.57
N GLU A 391 8.99 4.75 -20.64
CA GLU A 391 8.80 3.31 -20.55
C GLU A 391 7.39 2.96 -20.07
N ALA A 392 6.88 3.70 -19.08
CA ALA A 392 5.51 3.57 -18.62
C ALA A 392 4.49 3.94 -19.72
N ILE A 393 4.77 4.99 -20.51
CA ILE A 393 3.97 5.38 -21.69
C ILE A 393 4.01 4.27 -22.76
N SER A 394 5.19 3.72 -23.03
CA SER A 394 5.35 2.60 -23.98
C SER A 394 4.58 1.36 -23.51
N ALA A 395 4.58 1.09 -22.20
CA ALA A 395 3.77 0.06 -21.59
C ALA A 395 2.26 0.35 -21.74
N GLY A 396 1.81 1.59 -21.50
CA GLY A 396 0.42 2.01 -21.68
C GLY A 396 -0.06 1.89 -23.13
N ALA A 397 0.81 2.19 -24.11
CA ALA A 397 0.50 2.05 -25.53
C ALA A 397 0.17 0.60 -25.93
N ARG A 398 0.74 -0.40 -25.26
CA ARG A 398 0.37 -1.82 -25.46
C ARG A 398 -1.07 -2.09 -25.04
N PHE A 399 -1.53 -1.40 -24.00
CA PHE A 399 -2.93 -1.35 -23.61
C PHE A 399 -3.72 -0.29 -24.39
N LYS A 400 -3.27 0.20 -25.54
CA LYS A 400 -3.97 1.22 -26.36
C LYS A 400 -4.34 2.49 -25.58
N MET A 401 -3.61 2.81 -24.53
CA MET A 401 -3.78 4.04 -23.78
C MET A 401 -2.95 5.14 -24.44
N SER A 402 -3.50 6.36 -24.54
CA SER A 402 -2.72 7.53 -24.89
C SER A 402 -1.72 7.88 -23.79
N GLU A 403 -0.78 8.78 -24.07
CA GLU A 403 0.12 9.31 -23.05
C GLU A 403 -0.64 9.92 -21.87
N ASP A 404 -1.67 10.72 -22.15
CA ASP A 404 -2.51 11.32 -21.12
C ASP A 404 -3.30 10.26 -20.35
N ASP A 405 -3.92 9.28 -21.02
CA ASP A 405 -4.59 8.17 -20.35
C ASP A 405 -3.62 7.41 -19.43
N THR A 406 -2.37 7.24 -19.84
CA THR A 406 -1.32 6.58 -19.06
C THR A 406 -0.96 7.36 -17.81
N LYS A 407 -0.74 8.68 -17.92
CA LYS A 407 -0.46 9.54 -16.76
C LYS A 407 -1.62 9.55 -15.77
N HIS A 408 -2.87 9.58 -16.25
CA HIS A 408 -4.05 9.47 -15.39
C HIS A 408 -4.13 8.11 -14.69
N ALA A 409 -3.83 7.01 -15.39
CA ALA A 409 -3.79 5.69 -14.78
C ALA A 409 -2.69 5.57 -13.72
N LEU A 410 -1.49 6.11 -13.97
CA LEU A 410 -0.40 6.17 -12.99
C LEU A 410 -0.80 6.95 -11.74
N GLN A 411 -1.46 8.10 -11.91
CA GLN A 411 -1.94 8.91 -10.79
C GLN A 411 -3.04 8.18 -10.00
N TYR A 412 -3.96 7.50 -10.68
CA TYR A 412 -4.98 6.70 -10.04
C TYR A 412 -4.37 5.54 -9.25
N LEU A 413 -3.49 4.75 -9.88
CA LEU A 413 -2.80 3.63 -9.25
C LEU A 413 -1.94 4.08 -8.08
N HIS A 414 -1.28 5.24 -8.15
CA HIS A 414 -0.58 5.84 -7.01
C HIS A 414 -1.50 5.97 -5.78
N ASN A 415 -2.76 6.35 -5.98
CA ASN A 415 -3.72 6.56 -4.89
C ASN A 415 -4.32 5.24 -4.40
N VAL A 416 -4.53 4.26 -5.29
CA VAL A 416 -5.27 3.03 -4.97
C VAL A 416 -4.42 1.77 -4.75
N THR A 417 -3.17 1.73 -5.21
CA THR A 417 -2.26 0.58 -5.04
C THR A 417 -0.98 1.00 -4.31
N ILE A 418 0.11 0.26 -4.51
CA ILE A 418 1.41 0.49 -3.87
C ILE A 418 2.41 1.23 -4.77
N ILE A 419 2.07 1.53 -6.02
CA ILE A 419 3.00 2.24 -6.90
C ILE A 419 3.17 3.69 -6.41
N LEU A 420 4.35 4.27 -6.65
CA LEU A 420 4.64 5.65 -6.30
C LEU A 420 4.98 6.44 -7.57
N TYR A 421 4.13 7.41 -7.88
CA TYR A 421 4.31 8.36 -8.99
C TYR A 421 4.16 9.80 -8.48
N TYR A 422 5.25 10.56 -8.45
CA TYR A 422 5.27 11.92 -7.90
C TYR A 422 5.54 12.94 -9.01
N PRO A 423 4.55 13.26 -9.87
CA PRO A 423 4.78 14.10 -11.04
C PRO A 423 5.33 15.50 -10.71
N ASP A 424 4.99 16.04 -9.55
CA ASP A 424 5.41 17.39 -9.14
C ASP A 424 6.85 17.45 -8.60
N ILE A 425 7.43 16.29 -8.23
CA ILE A 425 8.75 16.21 -7.56
C ILE A 425 9.75 15.46 -8.44
N LEU A 426 9.32 14.34 -9.01
CA LEU A 426 10.13 13.44 -9.82
C LEU A 426 9.33 12.96 -11.04
N PRO A 427 8.97 13.87 -11.97
CA PRO A 427 8.07 13.61 -13.09
C PRO A 427 8.49 12.47 -14.01
N GLN A 428 9.80 12.24 -14.10
CA GLN A 428 10.38 11.28 -15.01
C GLN A 428 10.37 9.84 -14.48
N LEU A 429 10.08 9.60 -13.20
CA LEU A 429 10.14 8.26 -12.60
C LEU A 429 8.79 7.78 -12.07
N VAL A 430 8.53 6.50 -12.32
CA VAL A 430 7.42 5.73 -11.75
C VAL A 430 8.01 4.57 -10.95
N PHE A 431 7.82 4.57 -9.63
CA PHE A 431 8.22 3.43 -8.79
C PHE A 431 7.10 2.41 -8.75
N VAL A 432 7.34 1.24 -9.31
CA VAL A 432 6.37 0.13 -9.33
C VAL A 432 6.49 -0.74 -8.08
N ASP A 433 7.63 -0.63 -7.39
CA ASP A 433 7.90 -1.24 -6.09
C ASP A 433 8.67 -0.23 -5.21
N PRO A 434 8.15 0.12 -4.01
CA PRO A 434 8.82 1.05 -3.09
C PRO A 434 10.11 0.51 -2.48
N LYS A 435 10.38 -0.80 -2.60
CA LYS A 435 11.47 -1.50 -1.91
C LYS A 435 12.83 -0.80 -2.03
N PRO A 436 13.34 -0.38 -3.20
CA PRO A 436 14.68 0.22 -3.24
C PRO A 436 14.80 1.56 -2.55
N ILE A 437 13.72 2.36 -2.49
CA ILE A 437 13.75 3.60 -1.70
C ILE A 437 13.83 3.24 -0.21
N LEU A 438 13.02 2.26 0.23
CA LEU A 438 13.07 1.75 1.60
C LEU A 438 14.45 1.16 1.95
N GLU A 439 15.09 0.44 1.03
CA GLU A 439 16.43 -0.12 1.24
C GLU A 439 17.50 0.97 1.33
N VAL A 440 17.47 1.99 0.46
CA VAL A 440 18.40 3.12 0.54
C VAL A 440 18.26 3.84 1.87
N LEU A 441 17.03 4.15 2.28
CA LEU A 441 16.76 4.82 3.56
C LEU A 441 17.16 3.93 4.75
N SER A 442 16.93 2.62 4.67
CA SER A 442 17.41 1.66 5.68
C SER A 442 18.91 1.70 5.85
N ARG A 443 19.67 1.71 4.74
CA ARG A 443 21.13 1.78 4.79
C ARG A 443 21.60 3.11 5.34
N LEU A 444 20.98 4.22 4.92
CA LEU A 444 21.30 5.56 5.44
C LEU A 444 21.05 5.67 6.95
N LEU A 445 19.95 5.10 7.45
CA LEU A 445 19.68 5.07 8.88
C LEU A 445 20.66 4.16 9.62
N ALA A 446 20.95 2.98 9.09
CA ALA A 446 21.89 2.05 9.69
C ALA A 446 23.30 2.65 9.83
N LEU A 447 23.72 3.51 8.89
CA LEU A 447 24.99 4.26 8.99
C LEU A 447 25.06 5.15 10.25
N THR A 448 23.93 5.56 10.82
CA THR A 448 23.91 6.38 12.04
C THR A 448 24.12 5.57 13.33
N TYR A 449 23.97 4.24 13.26
CA TYR A 449 24.09 3.32 14.39
C TYR A 449 25.34 2.45 14.32
N VAL A 450 25.69 2.00 13.12
CA VAL A 450 26.75 1.02 12.89
C VAL A 450 28.12 1.68 12.95
N GLU A 451 29.03 1.08 13.73
CA GLU A 451 30.41 1.55 13.81
C GLU A 451 31.16 1.36 12.50
N ARG A 452 32.17 2.19 12.27
CA ARG A 452 32.94 2.19 11.02
C ARG A 452 33.53 0.83 10.63
N LYS A 453 33.97 0.04 11.62
CA LYS A 453 34.51 -1.32 11.42
C LYS A 453 33.47 -2.33 10.91
N ALA A 454 32.20 -2.07 11.22
CA ALA A 454 31.06 -2.93 10.89
C ALA A 454 30.28 -2.46 9.63
N LEU A 455 30.77 -1.45 8.90
CA LEU A 455 30.12 -0.95 7.68
C LEU A 455 29.92 -2.02 6.59
N HIS A 456 30.78 -3.03 6.57
CA HIS A 456 30.68 -4.17 5.66
C HIS A 456 29.38 -4.98 5.85
N LEU A 457 28.71 -4.85 7.00
CA LEU A 457 27.42 -5.50 7.28
C LEU A 457 26.24 -4.81 6.58
N ILE A 458 26.36 -3.51 6.24
CA ILE A 458 25.25 -2.70 5.69
C ILE A 458 25.51 -2.16 4.28
N ALA A 459 26.75 -2.20 3.80
CA ALA A 459 27.12 -1.69 2.49
C ALA A 459 28.18 -2.57 1.81
N ASN A 460 27.90 -2.96 0.57
CA ASN A 460 28.83 -3.67 -0.31
C ASN A 460 28.78 -3.04 -1.72
N PRO A 461 29.87 -2.41 -2.23
CA PRO A 461 31.16 -2.23 -1.55
C PRO A 461 31.05 -1.29 -0.35
N VAL A 462 31.98 -1.43 0.60
CA VAL A 462 32.11 -0.51 1.74
C VAL A 462 32.40 0.90 1.20
N PRO A 463 31.70 1.96 1.67
CA PRO A 463 31.94 3.33 1.23
C PRO A 463 33.40 3.74 1.43
N SER A 464 33.93 4.52 0.48
CA SER A 464 35.31 5.00 0.57
C SER A 464 35.51 5.92 1.78
N GLU A 465 36.75 6.03 2.25
CA GLU A 465 37.09 6.95 3.36
C GLU A 465 36.69 8.39 3.08
N LYS A 466 36.82 8.80 1.82
CA LYS A 466 36.44 10.13 1.34
C LYS A 466 34.94 10.34 1.46
N ASP A 467 34.14 9.33 1.12
CA ASP A 467 32.67 9.42 1.18
C ASP A 467 32.17 9.40 2.62
N ILE A 468 32.75 8.55 3.48
CA ILE A 468 32.48 8.55 4.92
C ILE A 468 32.82 9.92 5.53
N SER A 469 33.97 10.49 5.18
CA SER A 469 34.39 11.81 5.67
C SER A 469 33.45 12.93 5.21
N LYS A 470 32.95 12.86 3.97
CA LYS A 470 31.92 13.78 3.48
C LYS A 470 30.63 13.66 4.29
N LEU A 471 30.14 12.44 4.52
CA LEU A 471 28.92 12.20 5.31
C LEU A 471 29.08 12.71 6.74
N HIS A 472 30.25 12.53 7.35
CA HIS A 472 30.57 13.10 8.66
C HIS A 472 30.54 14.64 8.64
N ASN A 473 31.14 15.28 7.63
CA ASN A 473 31.16 16.74 7.52
C ASN A 473 29.76 17.35 7.34
N VAL A 474 28.82 16.58 6.78
CA VAL A 474 27.41 16.99 6.63
C VAL A 474 26.58 16.65 7.87
N GLY A 475 27.19 16.04 8.90
CA GLY A 475 26.55 15.73 10.18
C GLY A 475 25.76 14.42 10.22
N PHE A 476 25.88 13.57 9.20
CA PHE A 476 25.18 12.27 9.14
C PHE A 476 25.82 11.17 9.99
N LEU A 477 27.10 11.32 10.36
CA LEU A 477 27.80 10.37 11.22
C LEU A 477 28.16 11.07 12.53
N LYS A 478 27.70 10.52 13.66
CA LYS A 478 28.25 10.90 14.97
C LYS A 478 29.73 10.50 15.00
N ARG A 479 30.57 11.35 15.60
CA ARG A 479 32.00 11.07 15.84
C ARG A 479 32.17 9.63 16.33
N SER A 480 32.82 8.77 15.54
CA SER A 480 33.31 7.50 16.07
C SER A 480 34.56 7.80 16.91
N PHE A 481 34.62 7.25 18.12
CA PHE A 481 35.87 7.00 18.84
C PHE A 481 36.64 5.87 18.15
#